data_AF-K2BI02-F1
#
_entry.id   AF-K2BI02-F1
#
_cell.length_a   1.000
_cell.length_b   1.000
_cell.length_c   1.000
_cell.angle_alpha   90.00
_cell.angle_beta   90.00
_cell.angle_gamma   90.00
#
_symmetry.space_group_name_H-M   'P 1'
#
loop_
_entity.id
_entity.type
_entity.pdbx_description
1 polymer ?
#
loop_
_entity_poly.entity_id
_entity_poly.type
_entity_poly.pdbx_seq_one_letter_code
_entity_poly.pdbx_strand_id
1 'polypeptide(L)'
;MFVSFLRVILILCFMMIYSACAVSSEEQPVHFLSLTDIHFNPFDSCTATPCPLIEALRQTPLSQWDDLLAKNQIKLAGYGADTNYPLLKSALTDASKRSLEQHVSWVLILGDYLSHNFKENYLQYSGDKTAEGYQAFVKNTLTFLTEEIASAFPKQDVYMAVGNNDSYVDDYVSQPNGQFYQDMAQLWGSLIKDKSVQVDMQRDFPVGGYYAINMPDVPRLRLIVLNSVLFSRKAQGTGVDQAAQQQLDWLHTQLVAAHAKQQKVLLALHIPAGIDVYASLKKTPFSVVELWKPQYTQQFQTELQRFSTDLMGIMSGHFHMDFFQVLKGDEASPSSVWVTGTPAISPAFGNNPGFKIYAYSPSALSFTNFVTYFDPLMDQGGWMEEYNFNSIYQPGCQHCRVVDGMDLLAPSGKLADHYISYFAVGTNSQPISAEHKWLPYYWCAIHHMALINYQSCLASSAKLG
;
A
#
# COMPACT_ATOMS: atom_id res chain seq x y z
N MET A 1 85.46 -8.58 8.31
CA MET A 1 85.68 -10.01 7.96
C MET A 1 84.42 -10.76 8.35
N PHE A 2 83.57 -11.16 7.38
CA PHE A 2 83.46 -12.55 6.87
C PHE A 2 82.94 -13.50 7.98
N VAL A 3 81.82 -14.25 7.97
CA VAL A 3 80.87 -14.88 7.02
C VAL A 3 79.68 -15.36 7.91
N SER A 4 78.40 -15.07 7.66
CA SER A 4 77.43 -15.74 6.76
C SER A 4 76.82 -17.10 7.22
N PHE A 5 75.47 -17.11 7.24
CA PHE A 5 74.51 -18.16 6.86
C PHE A 5 73.93 -19.24 7.82
N LEU A 6 72.59 -19.38 7.64
CA LEU A 6 71.69 -20.57 7.70
C LEU A 6 71.03 -20.93 9.05
N ARG A 7 69.71 -20.69 9.21
CA ARG A 7 68.56 -21.66 9.13
C ARG A 7 68.57 -22.69 10.29
N VAL A 8 67.51 -23.07 11.04
CA VAL A 8 66.06 -23.15 10.81
C VAL A 8 65.40 -23.70 12.11
N ILE A 9 64.19 -23.20 12.48
CA ILE A 9 63.04 -23.88 13.16
C ILE A 9 63.27 -24.67 14.48
N LEU A 10 62.64 -24.26 15.60
CA LEU A 10 61.59 -25.03 16.33
C LEU A 10 61.10 -24.32 17.62
N ILE A 11 59.81 -23.97 17.62
CA ILE A 11 58.79 -24.17 18.68
C ILE A 11 59.06 -23.59 20.08
N LEU A 12 58.27 -22.56 20.44
CA LEU A 12 57.43 -22.62 21.64
C LEU A 12 56.24 -21.65 21.50
N CYS A 13 55.09 -22.26 21.25
CA CYS A 13 53.76 -21.67 21.15
C CYS A 13 53.36 -20.96 22.45
N PHE A 14 53.09 -19.67 22.37
CA PHE A 14 52.10 -19.00 23.21
C PHE A 14 51.48 -17.82 22.45
N MET A 15 50.97 -18.11 21.24
CA MET A 15 49.92 -17.24 20.66
C MET A 15 48.61 -17.67 21.31
N MET A 16 48.09 -16.84 22.21
CA MET A 16 46.68 -16.85 22.55
C MET A 16 45.91 -16.60 21.26
N ILE A 17 45.40 -17.65 20.64
CA ILE A 17 44.32 -17.57 19.67
C ILE A 17 43.09 -17.21 20.49
N TYR A 18 42.88 -15.92 20.74
CA TYR A 18 41.54 -15.41 20.91
C TYR A 18 40.86 -15.60 19.56
N SER A 19 40.27 -16.77 19.35
CA SER A 19 39.17 -16.91 18.41
C SER A 19 38.08 -15.98 18.93
N ALA A 20 38.11 -14.74 18.46
CA ALA A 20 36.90 -13.97 18.34
C ALA A 20 36.02 -14.79 17.39
N CYS A 21 35.22 -15.70 17.94
CA CYS A 21 33.96 -16.04 17.34
C CYS A 21 33.27 -14.68 17.16
N ALA A 22 33.36 -14.13 15.95
CA ALA A 22 32.45 -13.10 15.53
C ALA A 22 31.08 -13.77 15.60
N VAL A 23 30.42 -13.62 16.75
CA VAL A 23 28.99 -13.74 16.82
C VAL A 23 28.53 -12.72 15.82
N SER A 24 28.16 -13.18 14.62
CA SER A 24 27.49 -12.37 13.63
C SER A 24 26.30 -11.77 14.36
N SER A 25 26.39 -10.49 14.72
CA SER A 25 25.24 -9.79 15.29
C SER A 25 24.14 -9.90 14.24
N GLU A 26 23.07 -10.60 14.56
CA GLU A 26 21.95 -10.80 13.66
C GLU A 26 21.47 -9.41 13.21
N GLU A 27 21.54 -9.16 11.89
CA GLU A 27 21.19 -7.87 11.31
C GLU A 27 19.73 -7.57 11.67
N GLN A 28 19.50 -6.46 12.38
CA GLN A 28 18.14 -6.09 12.76
C GLN A 28 17.37 -5.64 11.51
N PRO A 29 16.18 -6.21 11.26
CA PRO A 29 15.37 -5.79 10.13
C PRO A 29 14.89 -4.35 10.32
N VAL A 30 14.73 -3.65 9.20
CA VAL A 30 14.06 -2.34 9.17
C VAL A 30 12.56 -2.58 9.07
N HIS A 31 11.81 -1.91 9.94
CA HIS A 31 10.34 -1.94 9.93
C HIS A 31 9.75 -0.70 9.28
N PHE A 32 8.68 -0.89 8.51
CA PHE A 32 7.84 0.21 8.04
C PHE A 32 6.35 -0.13 8.16
N LEU A 33 5.55 0.89 8.41
CA LEU A 33 4.09 0.78 8.54
C LEU A 33 3.45 1.08 7.18
N SER A 34 2.41 0.31 6.83
CA SER A 34 1.57 0.54 5.66
C SER A 34 0.11 0.74 6.08
N LEU A 35 -0.49 1.82 5.61
CA LEU A 35 -1.91 2.17 5.76
C LEU A 35 -2.51 2.41 4.36
N THR A 36 -3.81 2.26 4.20
CA THR A 36 -4.49 2.55 2.93
C THR A 36 -6.00 2.69 3.12
N ASP A 37 -6.68 3.24 2.11
CA ASP A 37 -8.13 3.22 1.98
C ASP A 37 -8.79 3.69 3.30
N ILE A 38 -8.33 4.87 3.75
CA ILE A 38 -8.80 5.51 4.97
C ILE A 38 -10.26 5.88 4.80
N HIS A 39 -10.64 6.39 3.63
CA HIS A 39 -12.01 6.82 3.31
C HIS A 39 -12.70 7.57 4.45
N PHE A 40 -12.09 8.66 4.90
CA PHE A 40 -12.65 9.43 6.00
C PHE A 40 -13.98 10.08 5.61
N ASN A 41 -15.02 9.80 6.40
CA ASN A 41 -16.39 10.23 6.19
C ASN A 41 -16.82 11.26 7.25
N PRO A 42 -16.70 12.58 6.97
CA PRO A 42 -17.23 13.62 7.87
C PRO A 42 -18.77 13.67 7.88
N PHE A 43 -19.44 12.95 6.98
CA PHE A 43 -20.90 12.96 6.81
C PHE A 43 -21.63 11.87 7.59
N ASP A 44 -20.92 10.95 8.27
CA ASP A 44 -21.49 9.74 8.90
C ASP A 44 -22.68 10.03 9.84
N SER A 45 -22.65 11.14 10.58
CA SER A 45 -23.73 11.54 11.51
C SER A 45 -24.85 12.38 10.87
N CYS A 46 -24.84 12.59 9.55
CA CYS A 46 -25.78 13.50 8.89
C CYS A 46 -27.16 12.87 8.65
N THR A 47 -28.17 13.38 9.37
CA THR A 47 -29.57 12.95 9.25
C THR A 47 -30.50 14.02 8.68
N ALA A 48 -30.02 15.25 8.52
CA ALA A 48 -30.77 16.40 8.00
C ALA A 48 -30.05 17.04 6.81
N THR A 49 -30.79 17.79 5.98
CA THR A 49 -30.27 18.52 4.82
C THR A 49 -30.74 19.99 4.86
N PRO A 50 -29.83 20.98 4.94
CA PRO A 50 -28.39 20.82 5.14
C PRO A 50 -28.07 20.23 6.53
N CYS A 51 -26.94 19.51 6.62
CA CYS A 51 -26.45 18.88 7.84
C CYS A 51 -25.73 19.92 8.72
N PRO A 52 -26.17 20.13 9.98
CA PRO A 52 -25.57 21.15 10.85
C PRO A 52 -24.06 20.98 11.08
N LEU A 53 -23.58 19.74 11.17
CA LEU A 53 -22.14 19.46 11.31
C LEU A 53 -21.35 19.94 10.09
N ILE A 54 -21.81 19.63 8.87
CA ILE A 54 -21.10 20.01 7.64
C ILE A 54 -21.09 21.53 7.45
N GLU A 55 -22.21 22.18 7.77
CA GLU A 55 -22.26 23.65 7.75
C GLU A 55 -21.29 24.26 8.77
N ALA A 56 -21.17 23.67 9.97
CA ALA A 56 -20.18 24.11 10.95
C ALA A 56 -18.74 23.88 10.48
N LEU A 57 -18.41 22.70 9.94
CA LEU A 57 -17.06 22.39 9.44
C LEU A 57 -16.63 23.33 8.31
N ARG A 58 -17.56 23.74 7.43
CA ARG A 58 -17.30 24.71 6.36
C ARG A 58 -16.99 26.12 6.86
N GLN A 59 -17.49 26.50 8.03
CA GLN A 59 -17.42 27.87 8.56
C GLN A 59 -16.39 28.02 9.69
N THR A 60 -15.88 26.92 10.23
CA THR A 60 -14.97 26.91 11.37
C THR A 60 -13.52 26.61 10.96
N PRO A 61 -12.52 27.19 11.64
CA PRO A 61 -11.12 26.84 11.42
C PRO A 61 -10.84 25.36 11.68
N LEU A 62 -9.88 24.78 10.94
CA LEU A 62 -9.45 23.38 11.06
C LEU A 62 -9.07 22.97 12.49
N SER A 63 -8.51 23.90 13.28
CA SER A 63 -8.14 23.66 14.68
C SER A 63 -9.33 23.32 15.60
N GLN A 64 -10.58 23.52 15.15
CA GLN A 64 -11.80 23.17 15.89
C GLN A 64 -12.50 21.92 15.32
N TRP A 65 -11.98 21.32 14.24
CA TRP A 65 -12.61 20.16 13.60
C TRP A 65 -12.60 18.93 14.52
N ASP A 66 -11.52 18.70 15.27
CA ASP A 66 -11.39 17.59 16.20
C ASP A 66 -12.53 17.59 17.25
N ASP A 67 -12.72 18.71 17.95
CA ASP A 67 -13.81 18.89 18.93
C ASP A 67 -15.21 18.75 18.30
N LEU A 68 -15.41 19.31 17.10
CA LEU A 68 -16.69 19.25 16.40
C LEU A 68 -17.03 17.81 15.98
N LEU A 69 -16.07 17.10 15.39
CA LEU A 69 -16.25 15.73 14.95
C LEU A 69 -16.45 14.80 16.16
N ALA A 70 -15.63 14.92 17.20
CA ALA A 70 -15.76 14.13 18.43
C ALA A 70 -17.12 14.30 19.11
N LYS A 71 -17.67 15.52 19.11
CA LYS A 71 -18.97 15.81 19.69
C LYS A 71 -20.14 15.23 18.89
N ASN A 72 -20.01 15.14 17.57
CA ASN A 72 -21.13 14.78 16.67
C ASN A 72 -21.07 13.33 16.19
N GLN A 73 -19.89 12.70 16.17
CA GLN A 73 -19.68 11.30 15.78
C GLN A 73 -19.18 10.51 17.01
N ILE A 74 -20.09 9.79 17.66
CA ILE A 74 -19.82 9.17 18.97
C ILE A 74 -19.61 7.66 18.89
N LYS A 75 -20.11 7.01 17.82
CA LYS A 75 -20.01 5.56 17.63
C LYS A 75 -18.95 5.24 16.60
N LEU A 76 -18.26 4.12 16.74
CA LEU A 76 -17.39 3.59 15.68
C LEU A 76 -18.21 3.27 14.42
N ALA A 77 -17.63 3.53 13.25
CA ALA A 77 -18.19 3.09 11.98
C ALA A 77 -18.27 1.56 11.92
N GLY A 78 -19.42 1.03 11.49
CA GLY A 78 -19.64 -0.40 11.29
C GLY A 78 -19.45 -0.84 9.84
N TYR A 79 -19.58 -2.14 9.57
CA TYR A 79 -19.51 -2.68 8.20
C TYR A 79 -20.48 -1.98 7.25
N GLY A 80 -20.02 -1.71 6.03
CA GLY A 80 -20.80 -0.99 5.01
C GLY A 80 -20.72 0.53 5.12
N ALA A 81 -20.12 1.06 6.19
CA ALA A 81 -19.83 2.48 6.34
C ALA A 81 -18.34 2.75 6.12
N ASP A 82 -18.04 3.95 5.64
CA ASP A 82 -16.69 4.48 5.58
C ASP A 82 -16.19 4.95 6.96
N THR A 83 -14.89 5.19 7.09
CA THR A 83 -14.25 5.52 8.37
C THR A 83 -14.75 6.86 8.91
N ASN A 84 -15.47 6.82 10.02
CA ASN A 84 -15.83 8.03 10.76
C ASN A 84 -14.72 8.43 11.75
N TYR A 85 -14.90 9.56 12.43
CA TYR A 85 -13.88 10.15 13.29
C TYR A 85 -13.43 9.24 14.45
N PRO A 86 -14.32 8.57 15.21
CA PRO A 86 -13.89 7.60 16.22
C PRO A 86 -13.00 6.48 15.66
N LEU A 87 -13.31 5.95 14.47
CA LEU A 87 -12.52 4.88 13.86
C LEU A 87 -11.18 5.41 13.34
N LEU A 88 -11.14 6.61 12.75
CA LEU A 88 -9.90 7.28 12.35
C LEU A 88 -8.94 7.43 13.56
N LYS A 89 -9.44 7.96 14.68
CA LYS A 89 -8.62 8.15 15.89
C LYS A 89 -8.17 6.82 16.48
N SER A 90 -9.06 5.82 16.51
CA SER A 90 -8.73 4.46 16.95
C SER A 90 -7.57 3.87 16.14
N ALA A 91 -7.69 3.90 14.81
CA ALA A 91 -6.70 3.39 13.87
C ALA A 91 -5.33 4.08 14.01
N LEU A 92 -5.31 5.41 13.98
CA LEU A 92 -4.05 6.17 14.08
C LEU A 92 -3.39 6.00 15.45
N THR A 93 -4.19 5.88 16.52
CA THR A 93 -3.65 5.64 17.87
C THR A 93 -2.97 4.28 17.98
N ASP A 94 -3.61 3.20 17.50
CA ASP A 94 -2.97 1.88 17.56
C ASP A 94 -1.79 1.80 16.59
N ALA A 95 -1.92 2.31 15.36
CA ALA A 95 -0.82 2.34 14.41
C ALA A 95 0.41 3.11 14.94
N SER A 96 0.20 4.24 15.64
CA SER A 96 1.27 4.98 16.32
C SER A 96 1.89 4.17 17.46
N LYS A 97 1.07 3.53 18.31
CA LYS A 97 1.53 2.66 19.40
C LYS A 97 2.38 1.51 18.86
N ARG A 98 1.90 0.77 17.84
CA ARG A 98 2.65 -0.35 17.22
C ARG A 98 3.92 0.13 16.53
N SER A 99 3.89 1.33 15.93
CA SER A 99 5.08 1.94 15.34
C SER A 99 6.18 2.20 16.37
N LEU A 100 5.81 2.61 17.59
CA LEU A 100 6.76 2.76 18.69
C LEU A 100 7.25 1.39 19.21
N GLU A 101 6.36 0.42 19.38
CA GLU A 101 6.70 -0.93 19.85
C GLU A 101 7.67 -1.65 18.89
N GLN A 102 7.44 -1.51 17.58
CA GLN A 102 8.21 -2.19 16.53
C GLN A 102 9.36 -1.35 15.96
N HIS A 103 9.60 -0.14 16.47
CA HIS A 103 10.63 0.77 15.94
C HIS A 103 10.49 1.04 14.43
N VAL A 104 9.26 1.31 13.99
CA VAL A 104 8.95 1.67 12.60
C VAL A 104 9.75 2.92 12.20
N SER A 105 10.48 2.79 11.08
CA SER A 105 11.38 3.82 10.56
C SER A 105 10.66 4.84 9.68
N TRP A 106 9.67 4.41 8.91
CA TRP A 106 8.86 5.26 8.03
C TRP A 106 7.47 4.67 7.81
N VAL A 107 6.55 5.48 7.30
CA VAL A 107 5.16 5.11 7.05
C VAL A 107 4.85 5.28 5.56
N LEU A 108 4.07 4.38 4.99
CA LEU A 108 3.54 4.43 3.64
C LEU A 108 2.02 4.44 3.69
N ILE A 109 1.39 5.42 3.04
CA ILE A 109 -0.07 5.48 2.91
C ILE A 109 -0.44 5.38 1.44
N LEU A 110 -1.17 4.33 1.07
CA LEU A 110 -1.37 3.92 -0.32
C LEU A 110 -2.62 4.53 -0.98
N GLY A 111 -3.13 5.66 -0.48
CA GLY A 111 -4.21 6.44 -1.10
C GLY A 111 -5.61 6.18 -0.53
N ASP A 112 -6.61 6.80 -1.16
CA ASP A 112 -8.04 6.82 -0.82
C ASP A 112 -8.29 7.37 0.60
N TYR A 113 -8.07 8.67 0.73
CA TYR A 113 -8.28 9.42 1.98
C TYR A 113 -9.74 9.87 2.14
N LEU A 114 -10.41 10.18 1.03
CA LEU A 114 -11.79 10.66 1.04
C LEU A 114 -12.78 9.49 0.98
N SER A 115 -13.90 9.61 1.68
CA SER A 115 -14.96 8.60 1.65
C SER A 115 -15.53 8.37 0.25
N HIS A 116 -16.15 7.21 0.03
CA HIS A 116 -16.95 6.97 -1.15
C HIS A 116 -18.06 8.02 -1.29
N ASN A 117 -18.36 8.42 -2.52
CA ASN A 117 -19.41 9.39 -2.84
C ASN A 117 -19.21 10.75 -2.11
N PHE A 118 -17.96 11.17 -1.88
CA PHE A 118 -17.64 12.38 -1.12
C PHE A 118 -18.32 13.62 -1.70
N LYS A 119 -18.36 13.72 -3.03
CA LYS A 119 -19.00 14.83 -3.75
C LYS A 119 -20.51 14.80 -3.65
N GLU A 120 -21.13 13.65 -3.85
CA GLU A 120 -22.57 13.47 -3.70
C GLU A 120 -23.00 13.81 -2.29
N ASN A 121 -22.26 13.33 -1.29
CA ASN A 121 -22.51 13.65 0.12
C ASN A 121 -22.33 15.14 0.41
N TYR A 122 -21.29 15.79 -0.14
CA TYR A 122 -21.14 17.24 -0.02
C TYR A 122 -22.34 17.98 -0.65
N LEU A 123 -22.71 17.63 -1.88
CA LEU A 123 -23.84 18.21 -2.60
C LEU A 123 -25.19 17.82 -2.00
N GLN A 124 -25.29 16.79 -1.17
CA GLN A 124 -26.50 16.46 -0.45
C GLN A 124 -26.57 17.24 0.86
N TYR A 125 -25.53 17.14 1.68
CA TYR A 125 -25.56 17.56 3.07
C TYR A 125 -25.06 19.00 3.30
N SER A 126 -24.35 19.62 2.36
CA SER A 126 -24.01 21.03 2.48
C SER A 126 -25.11 21.95 1.94
N GLY A 127 -25.20 23.17 2.45
CA GLY A 127 -25.92 24.28 1.82
C GLY A 127 -25.20 24.83 0.58
N ASP A 128 -23.91 24.52 0.37
CA ASP A 128 -23.17 24.83 -0.84
C ASP A 128 -23.43 23.84 -1.96
N LYS A 129 -23.47 24.31 -3.19
CA LYS A 129 -23.47 23.48 -4.40
C LYS A 129 -22.40 23.92 -5.41
N THR A 130 -21.52 24.84 -5.03
CA THR A 130 -20.47 25.39 -5.92
C THR A 130 -19.27 24.44 -5.99
N ALA A 131 -18.56 24.49 -7.13
CA ALA A 131 -17.34 23.71 -7.30
C ALA A 131 -16.22 24.22 -6.38
N GLU A 132 -16.17 25.54 -6.18
CA GLU A 132 -15.20 26.21 -5.32
C GLU A 132 -15.38 25.80 -3.85
N GLY A 133 -16.64 25.75 -3.37
CA GLY A 133 -16.97 25.28 -2.04
C GLY A 133 -16.59 23.81 -1.83
N TYR A 134 -16.89 22.96 -2.80
CA TYR A 134 -16.52 21.53 -2.77
C TYR A 134 -15.00 21.36 -2.71
N GLN A 135 -14.26 22.02 -3.60
CA GLN A 135 -12.80 21.99 -3.62
C GLN A 135 -12.20 22.46 -2.30
N ALA A 136 -12.71 23.56 -1.74
CA ALA A 136 -12.27 24.06 -0.44
C ALA A 136 -12.53 23.05 0.68
N PHE A 137 -13.68 22.39 0.68
CA PHE A 137 -14.02 21.37 1.67
C PHE A 137 -13.17 20.10 1.55
N VAL A 138 -12.87 19.65 0.33
CA VAL A 138 -11.92 18.57 0.08
C VAL A 138 -10.54 18.95 0.61
N LYS A 139 -10.02 20.14 0.26
CA LYS A 139 -8.71 20.62 0.72
C LYS A 139 -8.63 20.68 2.24
N ASN A 140 -9.66 21.19 2.90
CA ASN A 140 -9.74 21.24 4.36
C ASN A 140 -9.76 19.83 4.97
N THR A 141 -10.52 18.90 4.38
CA THR A 141 -10.58 17.51 4.85
C THR A 141 -9.23 16.82 4.74
N LEU A 142 -8.53 16.96 3.61
CA LEU A 142 -7.18 16.42 3.44
C LEU A 142 -6.16 17.09 4.36
N THR A 143 -6.31 18.38 4.63
CA THR A 143 -5.45 19.11 5.58
C THR A 143 -5.64 18.57 7.00
N PHE A 144 -6.89 18.42 7.44
CA PHE A 144 -7.23 17.79 8.72
C PHE A 144 -6.62 16.40 8.84
N LEU A 145 -6.79 15.53 7.83
CA LEU A 145 -6.20 14.19 7.84
C LEU A 145 -4.67 14.23 7.90
N THR A 146 -4.04 15.17 7.18
CA THR A 146 -2.58 15.35 7.21
C THR A 146 -2.11 15.75 8.61
N GLU A 147 -2.83 16.63 9.31
CA GLU A 147 -2.50 17.04 10.69
C GLU A 147 -2.68 15.89 11.69
N GLU A 148 -3.72 15.07 11.54
CA GLU A 148 -3.94 13.87 12.33
C GLU A 148 -2.83 12.84 12.12
N ILE A 149 -2.42 12.60 10.87
CA ILE A 149 -1.31 11.72 10.51
C ILE A 149 0.01 12.27 11.06
N ALA A 150 0.27 13.58 10.93
CA ALA A 150 1.47 14.23 11.48
C ALA A 150 1.56 14.06 13.00
N SER A 151 0.42 14.12 13.68
CA SER A 151 0.33 13.95 15.13
C SER A 151 0.56 12.50 15.56
N ALA A 152 0.07 11.53 14.78
CA ALA A 152 0.30 10.10 15.01
C ALA A 152 1.76 9.69 14.75
N PHE A 153 2.41 10.31 13.77
CA PHE A 153 3.77 10.00 13.33
C PHE A 153 4.67 11.25 13.33
N PRO A 154 5.00 11.81 14.51
CA PRO A 154 5.75 13.06 14.60
C PRO A 154 7.23 12.93 14.19
N LYS A 155 7.77 11.71 14.18
CA LYS A 155 9.19 11.42 13.93
C LYS A 155 9.47 10.74 12.60
N GLN A 156 8.55 9.90 12.14
CA GLN A 156 8.69 9.13 10.91
C GLN A 156 8.44 10.02 9.69
N ASP A 157 9.17 9.75 8.61
CA ASP A 157 8.77 10.20 7.28
C ASP A 157 7.50 9.44 6.87
N VAL A 158 6.52 10.15 6.30
CA VAL A 158 5.31 9.56 5.73
C VAL A 158 5.29 9.79 4.22
N TYR A 159 5.25 8.69 3.48
CA TYR A 159 5.17 8.68 2.02
C TYR A 159 3.74 8.35 1.60
N MET A 160 3.18 9.15 0.69
CA MET A 160 1.76 9.08 0.32
C MET A 160 1.59 8.83 -1.17
N ALA A 161 0.67 7.93 -1.51
CA ALA A 161 0.15 7.74 -2.86
C ALA A 161 -1.22 8.39 -3.02
N VAL A 162 -1.62 8.65 -4.27
CA VAL A 162 -2.95 9.14 -4.64
C VAL A 162 -3.86 7.96 -4.93
N GLY A 163 -5.05 7.93 -4.33
CA GLY A 163 -6.10 6.97 -4.63
C GLY A 163 -7.18 7.51 -5.58
N ASN A 164 -8.08 6.64 -6.03
CA ASN A 164 -9.13 7.05 -6.97
C ASN A 164 -10.15 8.03 -6.39
N ASN A 165 -10.38 8.04 -5.08
CA ASN A 165 -11.28 9.01 -4.45
C ASN A 165 -10.61 10.37 -4.20
N ASP A 166 -9.31 10.50 -4.45
CA ASP A 166 -8.52 11.67 -4.07
C ASP A 166 -8.40 12.70 -5.20
N SER A 167 -9.41 13.56 -5.35
CA SER A 167 -9.34 14.69 -6.29
C SER A 167 -10.19 15.87 -5.84
N TYR A 168 -10.01 17.03 -6.48
CA TYR A 168 -10.90 18.18 -6.33
C TYR A 168 -12.16 18.14 -7.20
N VAL A 169 -12.38 17.06 -7.94
CA VAL A 169 -13.46 16.99 -8.93
C VAL A 169 -14.44 15.87 -8.63
N ASP A 170 -13.96 14.64 -8.61
CA ASP A 170 -14.77 13.44 -8.39
C ASP A 170 -13.90 12.17 -8.30
N ASP A 171 -14.55 11.05 -8.03
CA ASP A 171 -13.96 9.72 -8.09
C ASP A 171 -13.35 9.43 -9.48
N TYR A 172 -12.14 8.87 -9.49
CA TYR A 172 -11.32 8.54 -10.66
C TYR A 172 -11.00 9.72 -11.59
N VAL A 173 -11.30 10.96 -11.20
CA VAL A 173 -10.96 12.14 -12.00
C VAL A 173 -9.54 12.58 -11.68
N SER A 174 -8.65 12.54 -12.67
CA SER A 174 -7.28 13.03 -12.57
C SER A 174 -7.09 14.24 -13.47
N GLN A 175 -6.41 15.27 -12.94
CA GLN A 175 -6.05 16.48 -13.67
C GLN A 175 -4.52 16.64 -13.62
N PRO A 176 -3.75 16.00 -14.53
CA PRO A 176 -2.29 16.14 -14.61
C PRO A 176 -1.88 17.61 -14.66
N ASN A 177 -0.83 17.98 -13.91
CA ASN A 177 -0.40 19.38 -13.67
C ASN A 177 -1.45 20.29 -13.01
N GLY A 178 -2.56 19.73 -12.53
CA GLY A 178 -3.67 20.47 -11.91
C GLY A 178 -3.41 20.90 -10.47
N GLN A 179 -4.30 21.76 -9.96
CA GLN A 179 -4.16 22.37 -8.62
C GLN A 179 -4.11 21.33 -7.50
N PHE A 180 -4.81 20.21 -7.64
CA PHE A 180 -4.80 19.13 -6.64
C PHE A 180 -3.37 18.65 -6.37
N TYR A 181 -2.60 18.32 -7.41
CA TYR A 181 -1.23 17.83 -7.22
C TYR A 181 -0.28 18.93 -6.71
N GLN A 182 -0.50 20.19 -7.10
CA GLN A 182 0.29 21.31 -6.58
C GLN A 182 0.05 21.51 -5.07
N ASP A 183 -1.21 21.48 -4.65
CA ASP A 183 -1.60 21.62 -3.24
C ASP A 183 -1.11 20.43 -2.41
N MET A 184 -1.31 19.21 -2.90
CA MET A 184 -0.91 17.98 -2.20
C MET A 184 0.61 17.81 -2.13
N ALA A 185 1.38 18.29 -3.11
CA ALA A 185 2.84 18.32 -3.00
C ALA A 185 3.31 19.11 -1.76
N GLN A 186 2.69 20.26 -1.49
CA GLN A 186 3.00 21.06 -0.30
C GLN A 186 2.48 20.39 0.97
N LEU A 187 1.20 19.99 0.95
CA LEU A 187 0.54 19.43 2.13
C LEU A 187 1.18 18.10 2.56
N TRP A 188 1.26 17.11 1.67
CA TRP A 188 1.83 15.80 1.99
C TRP A 188 3.35 15.86 2.12
N GLY A 189 4.02 16.72 1.37
CA GLY A 189 5.44 16.98 1.55
C GLY A 189 5.77 17.43 2.97
N SER A 190 4.85 18.08 3.70
CA SER A 190 5.06 18.49 5.10
C SER A 190 5.23 17.31 6.08
N LEU A 191 4.78 16.12 5.70
CA LEU A 191 4.94 14.91 6.49
C LEU A 191 6.33 14.27 6.34
N ILE A 192 7.10 14.66 5.32
CA ILE A 192 8.47 14.21 5.10
C ILE A 192 9.42 15.13 5.89
N LYS A 193 10.10 14.56 6.88
CA LYS A 193 11.03 15.23 7.79
C LYS A 193 12.40 15.41 7.13
N ASP A 194 12.85 14.42 6.36
CA ASP A 194 14.06 14.58 5.54
C ASP A 194 13.86 15.63 4.45
N LYS A 195 14.64 16.72 4.53
CA LYS A 195 14.48 17.87 3.64
C LYS A 195 14.90 17.61 2.21
N SER A 196 15.84 16.69 1.97
CA SER A 196 16.25 16.33 0.62
C SER A 196 15.15 15.53 -0.08
N VAL A 197 14.56 14.57 0.64
CA VAL A 197 13.45 13.76 0.16
C VAL A 197 12.18 14.59 -0.03
N GLN A 198 11.90 15.52 0.88
CA GLN A 198 10.78 16.47 0.75
C GLN A 198 10.90 17.27 -0.56
N VAL A 199 12.08 17.79 -0.88
CA VAL A 199 12.32 18.56 -2.11
C VAL A 199 12.16 17.69 -3.36
N ASP A 200 12.66 16.46 -3.34
CA ASP A 200 12.50 15.52 -4.47
C ASP A 200 11.03 15.20 -4.72
N MET A 201 10.26 14.90 -3.67
CA MET A 201 8.81 14.68 -3.76
C MET A 201 8.10 15.92 -4.29
N GLN A 202 8.38 17.11 -3.73
CA GLN A 202 7.74 18.36 -4.13
C GLN A 202 8.09 18.81 -5.55
N ARG A 203 9.20 18.34 -6.12
CA ARG A 203 9.58 18.56 -7.51
C ARG A 203 8.74 17.70 -8.46
N ASP A 204 8.61 16.41 -8.17
CA ASP A 204 8.04 15.43 -9.11
C ASP A 204 6.51 15.32 -8.99
N PHE A 205 6.00 15.35 -7.75
CA PHE A 205 4.58 15.14 -7.45
C PHE A 205 3.62 16.09 -8.21
N PRO A 206 3.89 17.40 -8.36
CA PRO A 206 2.98 18.31 -9.07
C PRO A 206 2.67 17.93 -10.52
N VAL A 207 3.52 17.14 -11.18
CA VAL A 207 3.32 16.73 -12.59
C VAL A 207 2.10 15.83 -12.74
N GLY A 208 1.91 14.89 -11.82
CA GLY A 208 0.86 13.88 -11.95
C GLY A 208 0.64 13.00 -10.73
N GLY A 209 1.07 13.39 -9.54
CA GLY A 209 0.86 12.65 -8.30
C GLY A 209 1.78 11.45 -8.09
N TYR A 210 2.89 11.36 -8.82
CA TYR A 210 3.90 10.31 -8.70
C TYR A 210 5.28 10.92 -8.43
N TYR A 211 6.17 10.16 -7.80
CA TYR A 211 7.53 10.61 -7.44
C TYR A 211 8.44 9.43 -7.12
N ALA A 212 9.75 9.66 -7.15
CA ALA A 212 10.75 8.67 -6.76
C ALA A 212 11.76 9.30 -5.81
N ILE A 213 12.09 8.58 -4.74
CA ILE A 213 13.04 9.02 -3.72
C ILE A 213 14.00 7.87 -3.38
N ASN A 214 15.25 8.22 -3.07
CA ASN A 214 16.15 7.25 -2.43
C ASN A 214 15.88 7.30 -0.93
N MET A 215 15.77 6.14 -0.28
CA MET A 215 15.51 6.08 1.15
C MET A 215 16.72 6.65 1.91
N PRO A 216 16.55 7.64 2.81
CA PRO A 216 17.66 8.32 3.49
C PRO A 216 18.60 7.35 4.22
N ASP A 217 18.03 6.45 5.02
CA ASP A 217 18.78 5.50 5.84
C ASP A 217 19.30 4.30 5.04
N VAL A 218 18.76 4.07 3.84
CA VAL A 218 19.11 2.95 2.97
C VAL A 218 19.26 3.44 1.52
N PRO A 219 20.37 4.14 1.17
CA PRO A 219 20.51 4.79 -0.14
C PRO A 219 20.47 3.85 -1.36
N ARG A 220 20.71 2.55 -1.13
CA ARG A 220 20.56 1.48 -2.14
C ARG A 220 19.12 1.04 -2.36
N LEU A 221 18.17 1.56 -1.59
CA LEU A 221 16.73 1.35 -1.77
C LEU A 221 16.11 2.62 -2.34
N ARG A 222 15.36 2.46 -3.42
CA ARG A 222 14.56 3.51 -4.04
C ARG A 222 13.08 3.18 -3.87
N LEU A 223 12.33 4.12 -3.31
CA LEU A 223 10.87 4.06 -3.31
C LEU A 223 10.37 4.82 -4.54
N ILE A 224 9.54 4.16 -5.35
CA ILE A 224 8.84 4.78 -6.48
C ILE A 224 7.35 4.70 -6.18
N VAL A 225 6.72 5.86 -5.99
CA VAL A 225 5.29 5.97 -5.77
C VAL A 225 4.62 6.36 -7.08
N LEU A 226 3.72 5.50 -7.56
CA LEU A 226 2.97 5.69 -8.79
C LEU A 226 1.58 6.24 -8.49
N ASN A 227 1.10 7.14 -9.36
CA ASN A 227 -0.31 7.45 -9.46
C ASN A 227 -0.95 6.45 -10.43
N SER A 228 -1.35 5.30 -9.91
CA SER A 228 -1.98 4.24 -10.71
C SER A 228 -3.43 4.52 -11.09
N VAL A 229 -4.05 5.59 -10.56
CA VAL A 229 -5.38 6.05 -10.99
C VAL A 229 -5.38 6.39 -12.49
N LEU A 230 -4.29 6.96 -12.99
CA LEU A 230 -4.11 7.28 -14.42
C LEU A 230 -4.21 6.05 -15.32
N PHE A 231 -3.88 4.87 -14.82
CA PHE A 231 -3.93 3.62 -15.59
C PHE A 231 -5.31 2.98 -15.58
N SER A 232 -6.22 3.39 -14.70
CA SER A 232 -7.50 2.74 -14.49
C SER A 232 -8.38 2.72 -15.75
N ARG A 233 -9.17 1.66 -15.91
CA ARG A 233 -10.30 1.62 -16.87
C ARG A 233 -11.32 2.73 -16.61
N LYS A 234 -11.45 3.17 -15.37
CA LYS A 234 -12.40 4.20 -14.92
C LYS A 234 -11.79 5.60 -14.90
N ALA A 235 -10.50 5.76 -15.24
CA ALA A 235 -9.82 7.05 -15.19
C ALA A 235 -10.49 8.08 -16.10
N GLN A 236 -10.80 9.25 -15.53
CA GLN A 236 -11.47 10.36 -16.21
C GLN A 236 -10.64 11.64 -16.10
N GLY A 237 -10.82 12.56 -17.04
CA GLY A 237 -10.13 13.85 -17.06
C GLY A 237 -9.40 14.13 -18.37
N THR A 238 -9.11 15.40 -18.62
CA THR A 238 -8.40 15.84 -19.84
C THR A 238 -6.93 15.45 -19.76
N GLY A 239 -6.41 14.81 -20.82
CA GLY A 239 -4.99 14.45 -20.93
C GLY A 239 -4.55 13.25 -20.10
N VAL A 240 -5.48 12.52 -19.46
CA VAL A 240 -5.18 11.36 -18.60
C VAL A 240 -4.38 10.28 -19.33
N ASP A 241 -4.76 9.93 -20.56
CA ASP A 241 -4.04 8.89 -21.31
C ASP A 241 -2.61 9.32 -21.70
N GLN A 242 -2.42 10.60 -22.02
CA GLN A 242 -1.08 11.14 -22.28
C GLN A 242 -0.23 11.10 -21.00
N ALA A 243 -0.79 11.50 -19.86
CA ALA A 243 -0.11 11.48 -18.57
C ALA A 243 0.20 10.04 -18.10
N ALA A 244 -0.70 9.09 -18.35
CA ALA A 244 -0.47 7.68 -18.10
C ALA A 244 0.75 7.17 -18.89
N GLN A 245 0.81 7.44 -20.19
CA GLN A 245 1.97 7.06 -21.01
C GLN A 245 3.26 7.71 -20.50
N GLN A 246 3.22 9.02 -20.20
CA GLN A 246 4.38 9.74 -19.67
C GLN A 246 4.87 9.17 -18.34
N GLN A 247 3.96 8.75 -17.45
CA GLN A 247 4.34 8.12 -16.19
C GLN A 247 5.00 6.75 -16.41
N LEU A 248 4.55 5.94 -17.38
CA LEU A 248 5.21 4.67 -17.71
C LEU A 248 6.60 4.87 -18.32
N ASP A 249 6.76 5.87 -19.19
CA ASP A 249 8.07 6.23 -19.76
C ASP A 249 9.02 6.78 -18.67
N TRP A 250 8.47 7.54 -17.71
CA TRP A 250 9.20 8.00 -16.53
C TRP A 250 9.59 6.84 -15.61
N LEU A 251 8.69 5.88 -15.36
CA LEU A 251 8.97 4.68 -14.57
C LEU A 251 10.11 3.88 -15.20
N HIS A 252 10.08 3.67 -16.53
CA HIS A 252 11.17 3.03 -17.26
C HIS A 252 12.51 3.74 -16.97
N THR A 253 12.52 5.07 -17.05
CA THR A 253 13.72 5.87 -16.76
C THR A 253 14.21 5.69 -15.31
N GLN A 254 13.29 5.62 -14.34
CA GLN A 254 13.65 5.38 -12.94
C GLN A 254 14.21 3.99 -12.69
N LEU A 255 13.67 2.96 -13.35
CA LEU A 255 14.14 1.58 -13.26
C LEU A 255 15.52 1.42 -13.91
N VAL A 256 15.74 2.01 -15.09
CA VAL A 256 17.07 2.05 -15.74
C VAL A 256 18.10 2.74 -14.83
N ALA A 257 17.74 3.86 -14.22
CA ALA A 257 18.62 4.58 -13.31
C ALA A 257 18.93 3.78 -12.03
N ALA A 258 17.94 3.09 -11.46
CA ALA A 258 18.12 2.22 -10.31
C ALA A 258 19.05 1.04 -10.63
N HIS A 259 18.82 0.38 -11.77
CA HIS A 259 19.66 -0.71 -12.27
C HIS A 259 21.13 -0.27 -12.44
N ALA A 260 21.36 0.86 -13.12
CA ALA A 260 22.70 1.41 -13.34
C ALA A 260 23.43 1.76 -12.02
N LYS A 261 22.67 2.10 -10.98
CA LYS A 261 23.19 2.41 -9.63
C LYS A 261 23.17 1.21 -8.68
N GLN A 262 22.80 0.02 -9.16
CA GLN A 262 22.68 -1.21 -8.36
C GLN A 262 21.76 -1.03 -7.14
N GLN A 263 20.66 -0.27 -7.33
CA GLN A 263 19.65 -0.05 -6.31
C GLN A 263 18.56 -1.13 -6.41
N LYS A 264 17.96 -1.47 -5.26
CA LYS A 264 16.65 -2.13 -5.24
C LYS A 264 15.53 -1.12 -5.29
N VAL A 265 14.40 -1.54 -5.84
CA VAL A 265 13.23 -0.69 -6.03
C VAL A 265 12.02 -1.28 -5.31
N LEU A 266 11.41 -0.49 -4.42
CA LEU A 266 10.08 -0.76 -3.88
C LEU A 266 9.07 0.09 -4.65
N LEU A 267 8.11 -0.55 -5.31
CA LEU A 267 7.00 0.15 -5.95
C LEU A 267 5.84 0.29 -4.97
N ALA A 268 5.25 1.48 -4.91
CA ALA A 268 4.02 1.75 -4.18
C ALA A 268 2.99 2.34 -5.14
N LEU A 269 1.76 1.84 -5.08
CA LEU A 269 0.66 2.26 -5.95
C LEU A 269 -0.67 2.06 -5.23
N HIS A 270 -1.73 2.74 -5.67
CA HIS A 270 -3.05 2.54 -5.07
C HIS A 270 -3.79 1.36 -5.71
N ILE A 271 -4.21 1.53 -6.98
CA ILE A 271 -4.92 0.52 -7.78
C ILE A 271 -3.91 -0.47 -8.36
N PRO A 272 -3.94 -1.77 -8.01
CA PRO A 272 -3.04 -2.76 -8.61
C PRO A 272 -3.37 -3.01 -10.08
N ALA A 273 -2.38 -3.45 -10.85
CA ALA A 273 -2.64 -4.02 -12.17
C ALA A 273 -3.28 -5.41 -12.00
N GLY A 274 -4.26 -5.73 -12.84
CA GLY A 274 -4.89 -7.05 -12.86
C GLY A 274 -6.40 -7.01 -12.96
N ILE A 275 -7.04 -8.04 -12.40
CA ILE A 275 -8.46 -8.32 -12.53
C ILE A 275 -9.19 -7.98 -11.23
N ASP A 276 -10.28 -7.22 -11.35
CA ASP A 276 -11.23 -7.02 -10.27
C ASP A 276 -12.20 -8.22 -10.23
N VAL A 277 -11.80 -9.25 -9.48
CA VAL A 277 -12.58 -10.50 -9.37
C VAL A 277 -13.95 -10.23 -8.75
N TYR A 278 -14.01 -9.35 -7.75
CA TYR A 278 -15.26 -9.01 -7.07
C TYR A 278 -16.26 -8.39 -8.05
N ALA A 279 -15.85 -7.37 -8.82
CA ALA A 279 -16.70 -6.76 -9.83
C ALA A 279 -17.05 -7.73 -10.96
N SER A 280 -16.11 -8.58 -11.39
CA SER A 280 -16.33 -9.57 -12.44
C SER A 280 -17.44 -10.57 -12.07
N LEU A 281 -17.42 -11.07 -10.83
CA LEU A 281 -18.40 -12.05 -10.34
C LEU A 281 -19.80 -11.45 -10.11
N LYS A 282 -19.91 -10.12 -10.00
CA LYS A 282 -21.21 -9.42 -9.88
C LYS A 282 -21.89 -9.14 -11.23
N LYS A 283 -21.20 -9.34 -12.34
CA LYS A 283 -21.77 -9.09 -13.68
C LYS A 283 -22.59 -10.30 -14.15
N THR A 284 -23.80 -10.02 -14.64
CA THR A 284 -24.68 -11.01 -15.27
C THR A 284 -25.10 -10.51 -16.66
N PRO A 285 -24.69 -11.16 -17.76
CA PRO A 285 -23.82 -12.34 -17.81
C PRO A 285 -22.40 -12.05 -17.31
N PHE A 286 -21.67 -13.11 -16.90
CA PHE A 286 -20.29 -13.00 -16.42
C PHE A 286 -19.42 -12.28 -17.45
N SER A 287 -18.65 -11.30 -16.98
CA SER A 287 -17.65 -10.59 -17.77
C SER A 287 -16.48 -10.21 -16.88
N VAL A 288 -15.26 -10.34 -17.42
CA VAL A 288 -14.04 -10.00 -16.68
C VAL A 288 -13.86 -8.49 -16.67
N VAL A 289 -13.65 -7.93 -15.48
CA VAL A 289 -13.39 -6.51 -15.25
C VAL A 289 -11.90 -6.35 -14.97
N GLU A 290 -11.20 -5.66 -15.87
CA GLU A 290 -9.81 -5.25 -15.66
C GLU A 290 -9.76 -3.95 -14.85
N LEU A 291 -8.79 -3.84 -13.94
CA LEU A 291 -8.58 -2.61 -13.18
C LEU A 291 -8.00 -1.50 -14.04
N TRP A 292 -7.00 -1.85 -14.86
CA TRP A 292 -6.28 -0.92 -15.72
C TRP A 292 -6.64 -1.10 -17.19
N LYS A 293 -6.39 -0.06 -18.01
CA LYS A 293 -6.49 -0.17 -19.46
C LYS A 293 -5.43 -1.17 -19.96
N PRO A 294 -5.76 -2.09 -20.89
CA PRO A 294 -4.88 -3.21 -21.26
C PRO A 294 -3.47 -2.80 -21.70
N GLN A 295 -3.34 -1.70 -22.44
CA GLN A 295 -2.03 -1.23 -22.91
C GLN A 295 -1.08 -0.85 -21.77
N TYR A 296 -1.60 -0.29 -20.68
CA TYR A 296 -0.79 0.10 -19.52
C TYR A 296 -0.40 -1.12 -18.70
N THR A 297 -1.32 -2.08 -18.53
CA THR A 297 -1.02 -3.39 -17.90
C THR A 297 0.10 -4.10 -18.65
N GLN A 298 0.04 -4.13 -19.99
CA GLN A 298 1.04 -4.80 -20.81
C GLN A 298 2.43 -4.14 -20.72
N GLN A 299 2.49 -2.81 -20.83
CA GLN A 299 3.75 -2.09 -20.71
C GLN A 299 4.34 -2.24 -19.30
N PHE A 300 3.51 -2.08 -18.25
CA PHE A 300 3.94 -2.26 -16.87
C PHE A 300 4.49 -3.67 -16.62
N GLN A 301 3.77 -4.71 -17.06
CA GLN A 301 4.23 -6.10 -16.95
C GLN A 301 5.58 -6.32 -17.66
N THR A 302 5.79 -5.68 -18.81
CA THR A 302 7.08 -5.74 -19.54
C THR A 302 8.21 -5.12 -18.71
N GLU A 303 7.97 -3.98 -18.07
CA GLU A 303 8.95 -3.36 -17.16
C GLU A 303 9.24 -4.26 -15.95
N LEU A 304 8.20 -4.85 -15.34
CA LEU A 304 8.36 -5.76 -14.21
C LEU A 304 9.22 -6.98 -14.57
N GLN A 305 9.00 -7.57 -15.75
CA GLN A 305 9.80 -8.69 -16.24
C GLN A 305 11.25 -8.27 -16.50
N ARG A 306 11.45 -7.11 -17.16
CA ARG A 306 12.78 -6.61 -17.49
C ARG A 306 13.64 -6.30 -16.27
N PHE A 307 13.03 -5.76 -15.21
CA PHE A 307 13.72 -5.29 -14.00
C PHE A 307 13.45 -6.17 -12.78
N SER A 308 12.94 -7.39 -12.96
CA SER A 308 12.52 -8.31 -11.88
C SER A 308 13.59 -8.49 -10.80
N THR A 309 14.86 -8.55 -11.19
CA THR A 309 15.98 -8.69 -10.25
C THR A 309 16.33 -7.43 -9.48
N ASP A 310 15.90 -6.25 -9.92
CA ASP A 310 16.09 -4.97 -9.23
C ASP A 310 14.89 -4.65 -8.31
N LEU A 311 13.74 -5.30 -8.53
CA LEU A 311 12.56 -5.10 -7.72
C LEU A 311 12.68 -5.81 -6.36
N MET A 312 12.33 -5.07 -5.31
CA MET A 312 12.14 -5.60 -3.97
C MET A 312 10.73 -6.17 -3.83
N GLY A 313 9.73 -5.48 -4.38
CA GLY A 313 8.30 -5.84 -4.33
C GLY A 313 7.39 -4.68 -4.75
N ILE A 314 6.08 -4.93 -4.73
CA ILE A 314 5.04 -3.94 -5.03
C ILE A 314 4.02 -3.89 -3.89
N MET A 315 3.70 -2.69 -3.43
CA MET A 315 2.72 -2.42 -2.37
C MET A 315 1.47 -1.79 -2.98
N SER A 316 0.30 -2.27 -2.59
CA SER A 316 -0.99 -1.82 -3.14
C SER A 316 -2.07 -1.64 -2.07
N GLY A 317 -3.03 -0.76 -2.35
CA GLY A 317 -4.30 -0.64 -1.63
C GLY A 317 -5.49 -1.09 -2.47
N HIS A 318 -6.55 -0.28 -2.49
CA HIS A 318 -7.70 -0.28 -3.40
C HIS A 318 -8.70 -1.42 -3.23
N PHE A 319 -8.25 -2.64 -2.95
CA PHE A 319 -9.16 -3.77 -2.77
C PHE A 319 -9.81 -3.82 -1.40
N HIS A 320 -9.30 -3.07 -0.42
CA HIS A 320 -9.65 -3.13 1.01
C HIS A 320 -9.33 -4.45 1.73
N MET A 321 -8.90 -5.46 0.98
CA MET A 321 -8.66 -6.83 1.47
C MET A 321 -7.17 -7.08 1.70
N ASP A 322 -6.84 -8.03 2.56
CA ASP A 322 -5.48 -8.55 2.66
C ASP A 322 -5.24 -9.54 1.51
N PHE A 323 -4.32 -9.21 0.61
CA PHE A 323 -3.99 -10.08 -0.51
C PHE A 323 -2.50 -10.08 -0.82
N PHE A 324 -2.07 -11.10 -1.54
CA PHE A 324 -0.80 -11.05 -2.26
C PHE A 324 -0.90 -11.73 -3.62
N GLN A 325 -0.08 -11.28 -4.56
CA GLN A 325 0.05 -11.85 -5.90
C GLN A 325 1.47 -12.33 -6.12
N VAL A 326 1.60 -13.44 -6.85
CA VAL A 326 2.89 -14.01 -7.25
C VAL A 326 2.93 -14.07 -8.77
N LEU A 327 3.67 -13.13 -9.34
CA LEU A 327 3.79 -12.92 -10.76
C LEU A 327 5.06 -13.61 -11.21
N LYS A 328 4.90 -14.85 -11.69
CA LYS A 328 6.04 -15.64 -12.10
C LYS A 328 6.74 -14.99 -13.29
N GLY A 329 8.06 -15.02 -13.21
CA GLY A 329 8.93 -14.70 -14.33
C GLY A 329 8.71 -15.63 -15.52
N ASP A 330 9.26 -15.25 -16.67
CA ASP A 330 9.30 -16.11 -17.85
C ASP A 330 10.68 -16.77 -18.01
N GLU A 331 10.89 -17.55 -19.08
CA GLU A 331 12.19 -18.19 -19.34
C GLU A 331 13.35 -17.18 -19.50
N ALA A 332 13.05 -15.96 -19.96
CA ALA A 332 14.05 -14.91 -20.15
C ALA A 332 14.36 -14.16 -18.85
N SER A 333 13.42 -14.10 -17.91
CA SER A 333 13.53 -13.45 -16.62
C SER A 333 12.84 -14.29 -15.54
N PRO A 334 13.53 -15.28 -14.95
CA PRO A 334 12.88 -16.28 -14.10
C PRO A 334 12.50 -15.77 -12.70
N SER A 335 12.84 -14.52 -12.35
CA SER A 335 12.55 -13.99 -11.01
C SER A 335 11.08 -13.59 -10.89
N SER A 336 10.40 -14.14 -9.90
CA SER A 336 9.03 -13.73 -9.56
C SER A 336 9.01 -12.30 -9.03
N VAL A 337 8.04 -11.51 -9.49
CA VAL A 337 7.66 -10.23 -8.87
C VAL A 337 6.42 -10.48 -8.03
N TRP A 338 6.36 -9.90 -6.84
CA TRP A 338 5.24 -10.13 -5.94
C TRP A 338 4.61 -8.79 -5.54
N VAL A 339 3.31 -8.85 -5.30
CA VAL A 339 2.48 -7.72 -4.90
C VAL A 339 1.87 -8.06 -3.57
N THR A 340 1.80 -7.11 -2.65
CA THR A 340 1.06 -7.25 -1.40
C THR A 340 0.08 -6.10 -1.23
N GLY A 341 -1.15 -6.45 -0.88
CA GLY A 341 -2.20 -5.52 -0.51
C GLY A 341 -2.18 -5.21 0.96
N THR A 342 -2.33 -3.94 1.33
CA THR A 342 -2.68 -3.56 2.70
C THR A 342 -4.21 -3.54 2.80
N PRO A 343 -4.82 -4.12 3.85
CA PRO A 343 -6.26 -3.98 4.07
C PRO A 343 -6.64 -2.53 4.38
N ALA A 344 -7.90 -2.17 4.12
CA ALA A 344 -8.39 -0.83 4.37
C ALA A 344 -8.60 -0.56 5.86
N ILE A 345 -8.48 0.71 6.25
CA ILE A 345 -9.06 1.18 7.53
C ILE A 345 -10.58 1.25 7.42
N SER A 346 -11.12 1.55 6.24
CA SER A 346 -12.57 1.56 6.01
C SER A 346 -13.16 0.14 5.97
N PRO A 347 -14.21 -0.14 6.76
CA PRO A 347 -14.94 -1.40 6.73
C PRO A 347 -16.07 -1.42 5.68
N ALA A 348 -16.08 -0.48 4.73
CA ALA A 348 -17.17 -0.29 3.76
C ALA A 348 -17.49 -1.53 2.93
N PHE A 349 -16.52 -2.41 2.68
CA PHE A 349 -16.72 -3.66 1.93
C PHE A 349 -16.82 -4.92 2.79
N GLY A 350 -17.01 -4.74 4.10
CA GLY A 350 -17.24 -5.82 5.06
C GLY A 350 -15.96 -6.43 5.62
N ASN A 351 -14.78 -5.96 5.22
CA ASN A 351 -13.53 -6.26 5.91
C ASN A 351 -13.54 -5.64 7.31
N ASN A 352 -12.78 -6.21 8.23
CA ASN A 352 -12.37 -5.44 9.40
C ASN A 352 -11.37 -4.35 8.99
N PRO A 353 -11.35 -3.20 9.68
CA PRO A 353 -10.26 -2.22 9.59
C PRO A 353 -8.92 -2.90 9.87
N GLY A 354 -7.92 -2.63 9.05
CA GLY A 354 -6.61 -3.26 9.17
C GLY A 354 -5.45 -2.41 8.70
N PHE A 355 -4.25 -2.74 9.17
CA PHE A 355 -2.99 -2.20 8.67
C PHE A 355 -1.86 -3.23 8.77
N LYS A 356 -0.72 -2.96 8.14
CA LYS A 356 0.43 -3.88 8.14
C LYS A 356 1.72 -3.21 8.58
N ILE A 357 2.53 -3.95 9.34
CA ILE A 357 3.94 -3.60 9.58
C ILE A 357 4.80 -4.61 8.84
N TYR A 358 5.63 -4.11 7.93
CA TYR A 358 6.55 -4.91 7.12
C TYR A 358 7.96 -4.86 7.71
N ALA A 359 8.70 -5.95 7.53
CA ALA A 359 10.11 -6.07 7.90
C ALA A 359 10.94 -6.40 6.66
N TYR A 360 12.12 -5.78 6.53
CA TYR A 360 13.09 -6.11 5.49
C TYR A 360 14.53 -6.06 5.97
N SER A 361 15.40 -6.85 5.35
CA SER A 361 16.84 -6.79 5.62
C SER A 361 17.48 -5.58 4.93
N PRO A 362 18.19 -4.69 5.65
CA PRO A 362 18.86 -3.54 5.03
C PRO A 362 20.07 -3.93 4.17
N SER A 363 20.71 -5.08 4.42
CA SER A 363 21.79 -5.58 3.56
C SER A 363 21.27 -6.26 2.29
N ALA A 364 20.30 -7.17 2.41
CA ALA A 364 19.76 -7.97 1.31
C ALA A 364 18.68 -7.23 0.50
N LEU A 365 18.05 -6.20 1.09
CA LEU A 365 16.99 -5.41 0.49
C LEU A 365 15.85 -6.29 -0.04
N SER A 366 15.41 -7.21 0.82
CA SER A 366 14.29 -8.12 0.60
C SER A 366 13.43 -8.19 1.84
N PHE A 367 12.12 -8.30 1.66
CA PHE A 367 11.20 -8.48 2.77
C PHE A 367 11.44 -9.79 3.48
N THR A 368 11.46 -9.72 4.81
CA THR A 368 11.72 -10.85 5.70
C THR A 368 10.47 -11.24 6.48
N ASN A 369 9.52 -10.33 6.67
CA ASN A 369 8.23 -10.62 7.31
C ASN A 369 7.22 -9.51 7.06
N PHE A 370 5.95 -9.76 7.40
CA PHE A 370 5.01 -8.72 7.76
C PHE A 370 3.99 -9.23 8.79
N VAL A 371 3.38 -8.30 9.52
CA VAL A 371 2.33 -8.58 10.50
C VAL A 371 1.12 -7.73 10.16
N THR A 372 -0.05 -8.37 10.03
CA THR A 372 -1.34 -7.69 9.84
C THR A 372 -1.99 -7.46 11.21
N TYR A 373 -2.43 -6.24 11.46
CA TYR A 373 -3.21 -5.85 12.64
C TYR A 373 -4.60 -5.44 12.20
N PHE A 374 -5.61 -5.69 13.04
CA PHE A 374 -7.00 -5.39 12.73
C PHE A 374 -7.84 -5.06 13.97
N ASP A 375 -8.95 -4.36 13.76
CA ASP A 375 -9.99 -4.14 14.76
C ASP A 375 -11.24 -4.95 14.37
N PRO A 376 -11.72 -5.91 15.19
CA PRO A 376 -12.91 -6.69 14.88
C PRO A 376 -14.23 -5.89 14.94
N LEU A 377 -14.20 -4.58 15.22
CA LEU A 377 -15.34 -3.69 15.37
C LEU A 377 -16.37 -4.18 16.40
N MET A 378 -15.91 -4.94 17.40
CA MET A 378 -16.74 -5.44 18.49
C MET A 378 -16.59 -4.55 19.72
N ASP A 379 -17.69 -4.37 20.47
CA ASP A 379 -17.81 -3.45 21.62
C ASP A 379 -16.72 -3.57 22.72
N GLN A 380 -15.86 -4.60 22.70
CA GLN A 380 -14.80 -4.82 23.69
C GLN A 380 -13.44 -5.30 23.13
N GLY A 381 -13.28 -5.44 21.82
CA GLY A 381 -12.04 -5.93 21.21
C GLY A 381 -11.42 -4.85 20.36
N GLY A 382 -10.52 -4.05 20.93
CA GLY A 382 -9.73 -3.09 20.13
C GLY A 382 -8.72 -3.79 19.22
N TRP A 383 -7.86 -3.00 18.59
CA TRP A 383 -6.81 -3.45 17.68
C TRP A 383 -5.93 -4.58 18.24
N MET A 384 -5.79 -5.65 17.44
CA MET A 384 -5.00 -6.83 17.76
C MET A 384 -4.25 -7.35 16.54
N GLU A 385 -3.26 -8.22 16.76
CA GLU A 385 -2.60 -8.94 15.67
C GLU A 385 -3.56 -9.95 15.06
N GLU A 386 -3.68 -9.95 13.72
CA GLU A 386 -4.40 -10.98 12.98
C GLU A 386 -3.47 -12.18 12.72
N TYR A 387 -2.34 -11.91 12.05
CA TYR A 387 -1.32 -12.91 11.80
C TYR A 387 0.06 -12.31 11.50
N ASN A 388 1.07 -13.13 11.75
CA ASN A 388 2.45 -12.93 11.33
C ASN A 388 2.74 -13.85 10.13
N PHE A 389 3.21 -13.28 9.02
CA PHE A 389 3.39 -14.02 7.77
C PHE A 389 4.33 -15.23 7.94
N ASN A 390 5.49 -15.05 8.57
CA ASN A 390 6.45 -16.14 8.75
C ASN A 390 5.89 -17.27 9.62
N SER A 391 5.12 -16.95 10.66
CA SER A 391 4.47 -17.96 11.50
C SER A 391 3.48 -18.83 10.73
N ILE A 392 2.83 -18.29 9.69
CA ILE A 392 1.80 -18.98 8.92
C ILE A 392 2.38 -19.66 7.67
N TYR A 393 3.10 -18.90 6.84
CA TYR A 393 3.52 -19.34 5.51
C TYR A 393 4.90 -19.99 5.49
N GLN A 394 5.75 -19.72 6.49
CA GLN A 394 7.12 -20.23 6.56
C GLN A 394 7.56 -20.63 7.98
N PRO A 395 6.75 -21.46 8.70
CA PRO A 395 7.04 -21.78 10.09
C PRO A 395 8.41 -22.44 10.25
N GLY A 396 9.22 -21.89 11.16
CA GLY A 396 10.57 -22.39 11.46
C GLY A 396 11.67 -21.84 10.54
N CYS A 397 11.36 -20.98 9.57
CA CYS A 397 12.39 -20.30 8.81
C CYS A 397 12.90 -19.03 9.50
N GLN A 398 14.21 -18.97 9.76
CA GLN A 398 14.83 -17.82 10.44
C GLN A 398 15.26 -16.71 9.46
N HIS A 399 15.59 -17.06 8.22
CA HIS A 399 16.17 -16.14 7.23
C HIS A 399 15.49 -16.27 5.86
N CYS A 400 14.18 -16.52 5.84
CA CYS A 400 13.43 -16.61 4.59
C CYS A 400 13.02 -15.23 4.09
N ARG A 401 12.95 -15.12 2.77
CA ARG A 401 12.28 -13.98 2.15
C ARG A 401 10.79 -14.28 2.11
N VAL A 402 9.98 -13.26 2.31
CA VAL A 402 8.52 -13.35 2.20
C VAL A 402 8.10 -13.99 0.87
N VAL A 403 8.79 -13.66 -0.23
CA VAL A 403 8.52 -14.22 -1.56
C VAL A 403 8.63 -15.75 -1.59
N ASP A 404 9.58 -16.33 -0.86
CA ASP A 404 9.77 -17.78 -0.84
C ASP A 404 8.56 -18.48 -0.18
N GLY A 405 7.82 -17.78 0.69
CA GLY A 405 6.63 -18.29 1.37
C GLY A 405 5.38 -18.12 0.51
N MET A 406 5.31 -17.00 -0.21
CA MET A 406 4.25 -16.77 -1.20
C MET A 406 4.32 -17.80 -2.33
N ASP A 407 5.52 -18.20 -2.75
CA ASP A 407 5.75 -19.24 -3.77
C ASP A 407 5.29 -20.65 -3.35
N LEU A 408 5.10 -20.91 -2.05
CA LEU A 408 4.56 -22.17 -1.54
C LEU A 408 3.04 -22.28 -1.68
N LEU A 409 2.36 -21.17 -2.00
CA LEU A 409 0.91 -21.17 -2.15
C LEU A 409 0.48 -22.09 -3.29
N ALA A 410 -0.48 -22.97 -3.00
CA ALA A 410 -1.05 -23.94 -3.92
C ALA A 410 -2.57 -23.72 -4.01
N PRO A 411 -3.27 -24.22 -5.04
CA PRO A 411 -4.71 -24.01 -5.18
C PRO A 411 -5.55 -24.69 -4.08
N SER A 412 -4.95 -25.58 -3.28
CA SER A 412 -5.58 -26.25 -2.14
C SER A 412 -4.56 -26.55 -1.04
N GLY A 413 -5.06 -26.87 0.15
CA GLY A 413 -4.26 -27.19 1.34
C GLY A 413 -4.15 -26.01 2.30
N LYS A 414 -3.41 -26.22 3.40
CA LYS A 414 -3.44 -25.30 4.55
C LYS A 414 -3.10 -23.85 4.23
N LEU A 415 -2.10 -23.61 3.36
CA LEU A 415 -1.72 -22.23 2.99
C LEU A 415 -2.82 -21.55 2.15
N ALA A 416 -3.54 -22.30 1.32
CA ALA A 416 -4.72 -21.80 0.61
C ALA A 416 -5.84 -21.45 1.60
N ASP A 417 -6.11 -22.34 2.57
CA ASP A 417 -7.12 -22.11 3.61
C ASP A 417 -6.81 -20.85 4.41
N HIS A 418 -5.54 -20.65 4.79
CA HIS A 418 -5.08 -19.43 5.47
C HIS A 418 -5.29 -18.18 4.61
N TYR A 419 -4.85 -18.21 3.34
CA TYR A 419 -5.06 -17.08 2.42
C TYR A 419 -6.54 -16.70 2.34
N ILE A 420 -7.41 -17.70 2.14
CA ILE A 420 -8.85 -17.48 2.04
C ILE A 420 -9.43 -16.89 3.33
N SER A 421 -8.97 -17.36 4.50
CA SER A 421 -9.45 -16.85 5.79
C SER A 421 -9.01 -15.42 6.09
N TYR A 422 -7.79 -15.05 5.69
CA TYR A 422 -7.24 -13.72 5.97
C TYR A 422 -7.66 -12.66 4.95
N PHE A 423 -8.17 -13.06 3.78
CA PHE A 423 -8.54 -12.14 2.71
C PHE A 423 -9.45 -10.99 3.18
N ALA A 424 -10.50 -11.31 3.93
CA ALA A 424 -11.46 -10.33 4.46
C ALA A 424 -11.16 -9.91 5.92
N VAL A 425 -9.90 -10.03 6.33
CA VAL A 425 -9.36 -9.53 7.62
C VAL A 425 -10.16 -10.08 8.81
N GLY A 426 -10.16 -11.40 8.99
CA GLY A 426 -10.84 -12.05 10.12
C GLY A 426 -12.37 -12.08 10.04
N THR A 427 -12.97 -11.67 8.92
CA THR A 427 -14.43 -11.75 8.68
C THR A 427 -14.78 -12.78 7.59
N ASN A 428 -16.06 -13.18 7.55
CA ASN A 428 -16.62 -14.00 6.48
C ASN A 428 -17.61 -13.22 5.60
N SER A 429 -17.52 -11.89 5.57
CA SER A 429 -18.43 -11.02 4.80
C SER A 429 -18.21 -11.14 3.29
N GLN A 430 -16.96 -11.44 2.90
CA GLN A 430 -16.51 -11.61 1.53
C GLN A 430 -15.85 -13.00 1.37
N PRO A 431 -16.60 -14.10 1.58
CA PRO A 431 -16.01 -15.41 1.60
C PRO A 431 -15.62 -15.81 0.18
N ILE A 432 -14.33 -15.68 -0.14
CA ILE A 432 -13.80 -16.15 -1.43
C ILE A 432 -13.78 -17.67 -1.50
N SER A 433 -14.01 -18.38 -0.39
CA SER A 433 -14.28 -19.82 -0.32
C SER A 433 -15.65 -20.22 -0.89
N ALA A 434 -16.62 -19.31 -0.97
CA ALA A 434 -17.98 -19.65 -1.37
C ALA A 434 -18.05 -20.10 -2.85
N GLU A 435 -18.90 -21.09 -3.15
CA GLU A 435 -19.35 -21.48 -4.50
C GLU A 435 -18.28 -21.43 -5.61
N HIS A 436 -17.11 -22.07 -5.40
CA HIS A 436 -16.03 -22.11 -6.41
C HIS A 436 -15.47 -20.73 -6.83
N LYS A 437 -15.54 -19.74 -5.94
CA LYS A 437 -14.93 -18.41 -6.18
C LYS A 437 -13.40 -18.47 -6.11
N TRP A 438 -12.85 -19.17 -5.12
CA TRP A 438 -11.40 -19.31 -4.94
C TRP A 438 -10.73 -19.87 -6.18
N LEU A 439 -11.13 -21.07 -6.59
CA LEU A 439 -10.69 -21.72 -7.83
C LEU A 439 -11.91 -21.87 -8.75
N PRO A 440 -11.94 -21.20 -9.92
CA PRO A 440 -10.76 -20.65 -10.60
C PRO A 440 -10.48 -19.15 -10.35
N TYR A 441 -11.44 -18.36 -9.89
CA TYR A 441 -11.39 -16.90 -10.11
C TYR A 441 -10.30 -16.18 -9.33
N TYR A 442 -10.28 -16.28 -8.00
CA TYR A 442 -9.26 -15.59 -7.20
C TYR A 442 -7.87 -16.19 -7.40
N TRP A 443 -7.77 -17.52 -7.51
CA TRP A 443 -6.53 -18.22 -7.81
C TRP A 443 -5.87 -17.75 -9.11
N CYS A 444 -6.65 -17.60 -10.18
CA CYS A 444 -6.11 -17.10 -11.44
C CYS A 444 -5.70 -15.62 -11.33
N ALA A 445 -6.41 -14.80 -10.57
CA ALA A 445 -6.12 -13.37 -10.44
C ALA A 445 -4.84 -13.09 -9.64
N ILE A 446 -4.49 -13.94 -8.66
CA ILE A 446 -3.25 -13.78 -7.91
C ILE A 446 -1.99 -14.17 -8.70
N HIS A 447 -2.14 -14.81 -9.87
CA HIS A 447 -1.02 -15.24 -10.71
C HIS A 447 -0.95 -14.53 -12.07
N HIS A 448 -2.02 -13.85 -12.49
CA HIS A 448 -2.12 -13.28 -13.83
C HIS A 448 -2.75 -11.90 -13.82
N MET A 449 -1.96 -10.88 -14.20
CA MET A 449 -2.49 -9.53 -14.42
C MET A 449 -3.23 -9.40 -15.75
N ALA A 450 -2.63 -9.92 -16.83
CA ALA A 450 -3.15 -9.74 -18.16
C ALA A 450 -4.39 -10.61 -18.40
N LEU A 451 -5.41 -10.00 -19.01
CA LEU A 451 -6.70 -10.64 -19.28
C LEU A 451 -6.56 -11.99 -20.01
N ILE A 452 -5.68 -12.07 -21.02
CA ILE A 452 -5.51 -13.28 -21.83
C ILE A 452 -4.98 -14.45 -21.00
N ASN A 453 -4.04 -14.19 -20.08
CA ASN A 453 -3.47 -15.20 -19.20
C ASN A 453 -4.47 -15.62 -18.13
N TYR A 454 -5.19 -14.65 -17.57
CA TYR A 454 -6.27 -14.90 -16.62
C TYR A 454 -7.36 -15.79 -17.23
N GLN A 455 -7.87 -15.46 -18.43
CA GLN A 455 -8.85 -16.26 -19.15
C GLN A 455 -8.34 -17.67 -19.48
N SER A 456 -7.08 -17.79 -19.87
CA SER A 456 -6.44 -19.09 -20.12
C SER A 456 -6.39 -19.93 -18.84
N CYS A 457 -6.07 -19.32 -17.71
CA CYS A 457 -6.10 -19.97 -16.40
C CYS A 457 -7.53 -20.43 -16.06
N LEU A 458 -8.55 -19.56 -16.18
CA LEU A 458 -9.95 -19.93 -15.96
C LEU A 458 -10.37 -21.16 -16.77
N ALA A 459 -10.03 -21.18 -18.07
CA ALA A 459 -10.36 -22.28 -18.98
C ALA A 459 -9.63 -23.58 -18.63
N SER A 460 -8.41 -23.50 -18.08
CA SER A 460 -7.64 -24.66 -17.64
C SER A 460 -8.16 -25.24 -16.33
N SER A 461 -8.54 -24.38 -15.37
CA SER A 461 -9.05 -24.76 -14.07
C SER A 461 -10.47 -25.31 -14.13
N ALA A 462 -11.29 -24.85 -15.09
CA ALA A 462 -12.62 -25.42 -15.37
C ALA A 462 -12.59 -26.88 -15.87
N LYS A 463 -11.41 -27.42 -16.19
CA LYS A 463 -11.22 -28.84 -16.57
C LYS A 463 -10.79 -29.72 -15.38
N LEU A 464 -10.51 -29.13 -14.21
CA LEU A 464 -10.01 -29.81 -13.02
C LEU A 464 -11.07 -29.98 -11.91
N GLY A 465 -12.20 -29.28 -12.01
CA GLY A 465 -13.40 -29.48 -11.19
C GLY A 465 -14.50 -30.12 -12.02
#